data_AF-A0A5R8Q8N3-F1
#
_entry.id   AF-A0A5R8Q8N3-F1
#
_cell.length_a   1.000
_cell.length_b   1.000
_cell.length_c   1.000
_cell.angle_alpha   90.00
_cell.angle_beta   90.00
_cell.angle_gamma   90.00
#
_symmetry.space_group_name_H-M   'P 1'
#
loop_
_entity.id
_entity.type
_entity.pdbx_description
1 polymer ?
#
loop_
_entity_poly.entity_id
_entity_poly.type
_entity_poly.pdbx_seq_one_letter_code
_entity_poly.pdbx_strand_id
1 'polypeptide(L)'
;MPPKKTLTTKNLEALGAERVADLLIEIGDTNVAVKRRLRLELAGAQSPAEVAREIPKRLNAIARSRSFVDWQNRRGLVDDLQTQRRAIVDHVGKTDPKEALDLMWSFMALASLVFTRCDDSS
;
A
#
# COMPACT_ATOMS: atom_id res chain seq x y z
N MET A 1 11.30 -25.80 17.61
CA MET A 1 10.63 -25.64 16.30
C MET A 1 9.22 -25.11 16.59
N PRO A 2 8.79 -23.97 16.03
CA PRO A 2 7.44 -23.46 16.28
C PRO A 2 6.39 -24.47 15.78
N PRO A 3 5.16 -24.52 16.36
CA PRO A 3 4.15 -25.47 15.95
C PRO A 3 3.83 -25.29 14.46
N LYS A 4 3.76 -26.39 13.69
CA LYS A 4 3.49 -26.38 12.24
C LYS A 4 2.16 -25.70 11.84
N LYS A 5 1.28 -25.39 12.80
CA LYS A 5 -0.04 -24.78 12.57
C LYS A 5 -0.14 -23.30 12.95
N THR A 6 0.90 -22.70 13.54
CA THR A 6 0.85 -21.28 13.90
C THR A 6 1.02 -20.42 12.65
N LEU A 7 0.15 -19.44 12.42
CA LEU A 7 0.27 -18.53 11.28
C LEU A 7 1.53 -17.67 11.45
N THR A 8 2.58 -17.98 10.67
CA THR A 8 3.87 -17.27 10.68
C THR A 8 4.44 -17.25 9.26
N THR A 9 5.32 -16.29 8.95
CA THR A 9 5.97 -16.21 7.64
C THR A 9 6.68 -17.52 7.27
N LYS A 10 7.44 -18.12 8.20
CA LYS A 10 8.13 -19.41 7.98
C LYS A 10 7.17 -20.56 7.65
N ASN A 11 6.02 -20.60 8.32
CA ASN A 11 5.03 -21.65 8.05
C ASN A 11 4.30 -21.42 6.71
N LEU A 12 4.14 -20.16 6.28
CA LEU A 12 3.61 -19.83 4.96
C LEU A 12 4.61 -20.15 3.84
N GLU A 13 5.89 -19.85 4.03
CA GLU A 13 6.97 -20.23 3.10
C GLU A 13 7.01 -21.76 2.88
N ALA A 14 6.77 -22.54 3.95
CA ALA A 14 6.71 -24.01 3.89
C ALA A 14 5.52 -24.57 3.07
N LEU A 15 4.51 -23.75 2.73
CA LEU A 15 3.42 -24.14 1.83
C LEU A 15 3.87 -24.14 0.35
N GLY A 16 4.97 -23.48 0.03
CA GLY A 16 5.47 -23.32 -1.34
C GLY A 16 4.86 -22.11 -2.06
N ALA A 17 5.61 -21.58 -3.04
CA ALA A 17 5.28 -20.34 -3.74
C ALA A 17 3.94 -20.42 -4.51
N GLU A 18 3.67 -21.55 -5.16
CA GLU A 18 2.43 -21.77 -5.92
C GLU A 18 1.19 -21.68 -5.03
N ARG A 19 1.17 -22.41 -3.91
CA ARG A 19 0.03 -22.39 -2.99
C ARG A 19 -0.18 -21.03 -2.34
N VAL A 20 0.90 -20.32 -2.03
CA VAL A 20 0.82 -18.96 -1.47
C VAL A 20 0.29 -17.97 -2.52
N ALA A 21 0.71 -18.08 -3.78
CA ALA A 21 0.22 -17.23 -4.85
C ALA A 21 -1.30 -17.39 -5.07
N ASP A 22 -1.80 -18.63 -5.12
CA ASP A 22 -3.23 -18.92 -5.27
C ASP A 22 -4.05 -18.30 -4.14
N LEU A 23 -3.62 -18.48 -2.89
CA LEU A 23 -4.29 -17.91 -1.72
C LEU A 23 -4.31 -16.37 -1.77
N LEU A 24 -3.23 -15.74 -2.23
CA LEU A 24 -3.16 -14.29 -2.37
C LEU A 24 -4.10 -13.77 -3.46
N ILE A 25 -4.27 -14.50 -4.57
CA ILE A 25 -5.24 -14.16 -5.63
C ILE A 25 -6.67 -14.29 -5.10
N GLU A 26 -6.99 -15.39 -4.43
CA GLU A 26 -8.31 -15.62 -3.82
C GLU A 26 -8.68 -14.50 -2.83
N ILE A 27 -7.74 -14.11 -1.96
CA ILE A 27 -7.93 -12.99 -1.03
C ILE A 27 -8.03 -11.66 -1.80
N GLY A 28 -7.24 -11.48 -2.87
CA GLY A 28 -7.28 -10.28 -3.70
C GLY A 28 -8.62 -10.08 -4.41
N ASP A 29 -9.30 -11.15 -4.80
CA ASP A 29 -10.60 -11.06 -5.47
C ASP A 29 -11.72 -10.59 -4.53
N THR A 30 -11.59 -10.86 -3.24
CA THR A 30 -12.54 -10.38 -2.21
C THR A 30 -12.09 -9.08 -1.54
N ASN A 31 -10.81 -8.69 -1.68
CA ASN A 31 -10.23 -7.51 -1.05
C ASN A 31 -9.44 -6.63 -2.04
N VAL A 32 -10.07 -5.52 -2.46
CA VAL A 32 -9.51 -4.57 -3.42
C VAL A 32 -8.17 -3.96 -2.94
N ALA A 33 -8.00 -3.76 -1.64
CA ALA A 33 -6.74 -3.22 -1.10
C ALA A 33 -5.59 -4.23 -1.25
N VAL A 34 -5.85 -5.51 -0.97
CA VAL A 34 -4.88 -6.60 -1.19
C VAL A 34 -4.53 -6.72 -2.68
N LYS A 35 -5.54 -6.72 -3.57
CA LYS A 35 -5.33 -6.77 -5.03
C LYS A 35 -4.45 -5.63 -5.54
N ARG A 36 -4.67 -4.41 -5.04
CA ARG A 36 -3.84 -3.24 -5.35
C ARG A 36 -2.40 -3.43 -4.86
N ARG A 37 -2.22 -3.94 -3.65
CA ARG A 37 -0.88 -4.20 -3.11
C ARG A 37 -0.13 -5.25 -3.91
N LEU A 38 -0.75 -6.38 -4.26
CA LEU A 38 -0.12 -7.41 -5.09
C LEU A 38 0.33 -6.88 -6.46
N ARG A 39 -0.51 -6.07 -7.12
CA ARG A 39 -0.14 -5.42 -8.38
C ARG A 39 1.06 -4.48 -8.23
N LEU A 40 1.14 -3.76 -7.11
CA LEU A 40 2.25 -2.86 -6.82
C LEU A 40 3.56 -3.62 -6.57
N GLU A 41 3.51 -4.70 -5.80
CA GLU A 41 4.67 -5.57 -5.57
C GLU A 41 5.16 -6.22 -6.89
N LEU A 42 4.24 -6.66 -7.76
CA LEU A 42 4.58 -7.19 -9.08
C LEU A 42 5.19 -6.13 -10.01
N ALA A 43 4.67 -4.91 -10.01
CA ALA A 43 5.27 -3.79 -10.74
C ALA A 43 6.68 -3.48 -10.20
N GLY A 44 6.87 -3.52 -8.88
CA GLY A 44 8.18 -3.33 -8.25
C GLY A 44 9.19 -4.41 -8.62
N ALA A 45 8.73 -5.66 -8.75
CA ALA A 45 9.54 -6.77 -9.22
C ALA A 45 9.93 -6.66 -10.71
N GLN A 46 9.08 -6.05 -11.54
CA GLN A 46 9.39 -5.79 -12.97
C GLN A 46 10.31 -4.59 -13.15
N SER A 47 10.00 -3.46 -12.50
CA SER A 47 10.86 -2.28 -12.51
C SER A 47 10.49 -1.29 -11.39
N PRO A 48 11.44 -0.90 -10.53
CA PRO A 48 11.25 0.19 -9.56
C PRO A 48 10.75 1.51 -10.19
N ALA A 49 11.07 1.76 -11.47
CA ALA A 49 10.63 2.95 -12.18
C ALA A 49 9.12 2.96 -12.49
N GLU A 50 8.47 1.80 -12.60
CA GLU A 50 7.01 1.73 -12.78
C GLU A 50 6.28 2.03 -11.47
N VAL A 51 6.78 1.53 -10.34
CA VAL A 51 6.25 1.86 -9.01
C VAL A 51 6.35 3.35 -8.74
N ALA A 52 7.49 3.96 -9.08
CA ALA A 52 7.70 5.41 -8.96
C ALA A 52 6.70 6.23 -9.80
N ARG A 53 6.17 5.70 -10.92
CA ARG A 53 5.15 6.38 -11.75
C ARG A 53 3.73 6.21 -11.23
N GLU A 54 3.42 5.11 -10.55
CA GLU A 54 2.08 4.85 -10.02
C GLU A 54 1.80 5.54 -8.69
N ILE A 55 2.83 5.73 -7.84
CA ILE A 55 2.68 6.42 -6.55
C ILE A 55 2.13 7.86 -6.72
N PRO A 56 2.71 8.75 -7.56
CA PRO A 56 2.19 10.10 -7.76
C PRO A 56 0.74 10.14 -8.22
N LYS A 57 0.31 9.20 -9.07
CA LYS A 57 -1.07 9.12 -9.55
C LYS A 57 -2.01 8.86 -8.38
N ARG A 58 -1.62 7.96 -7.48
CA ARG A 58 -2.44 7.64 -6.30
C ARG A 58 -2.45 8.78 -5.29
N LEU A 59 -1.31 9.39 -5.00
CA LEU A 59 -1.26 10.57 -4.11
C LEU A 59 -2.18 11.69 -4.65
N ASN A 60 -2.14 11.96 -5.96
CA ASN A 60 -3.04 12.92 -6.60
C ASN A 60 -4.52 12.53 -6.54
N ALA A 61 -4.85 11.23 -6.60
CA ALA A 61 -6.22 10.76 -6.43
C ALA A 61 -6.73 10.99 -5.00
N ILE A 62 -5.87 10.74 -3.99
CA ILE A 62 -6.19 11.02 -2.58
C ILE A 62 -6.37 12.52 -2.37
N ALA A 63 -5.43 13.34 -2.87
CA ALA A 63 -5.44 14.80 -2.73
C ALA A 63 -6.71 15.44 -3.31
N ARG A 64 -7.18 14.97 -4.47
CA ARG A 64 -8.36 15.53 -5.15
C ARG A 64 -9.69 15.05 -4.60
N SER A 65 -9.69 14.00 -3.78
CA SER A 65 -10.93 13.44 -3.24
C SER A 65 -11.55 14.39 -2.22
N ARG A 66 -12.78 14.83 -2.49
CA ARG A 66 -13.58 15.71 -1.63
C ARG A 66 -14.51 14.94 -0.68
N SER A 67 -14.47 13.60 -0.74
CA SER A 67 -15.29 12.74 0.10
C SER A 67 -14.86 12.89 1.55
N PHE A 68 -15.84 13.01 2.43
CA PHE A 68 -15.63 13.11 3.86
C PHE A 68 -15.03 11.82 4.43
N VAL A 69 -14.11 11.96 5.39
CA VAL A 69 -13.46 10.82 6.05
C VAL A 69 -14.18 10.56 7.37
N ASP A 70 -15.14 9.65 7.32
CA ASP A 70 -15.89 9.17 8.48
C ASP A 70 -15.25 7.91 9.09
N TRP A 71 -15.83 7.40 10.17
CA TRP A 71 -15.33 6.21 10.86
C TRP A 71 -15.33 4.94 9.97
N GLN A 72 -16.23 4.84 8.99
CA GLN A 72 -16.36 3.67 8.12
C GLN A 72 -15.22 3.60 7.12
N ASN A 73 -14.87 4.74 6.51
CA ASN A 73 -13.87 4.81 5.45
C ASN A 73 -12.46 5.17 5.95
N ARG A 74 -12.32 5.69 7.18
CA ARG A 74 -11.04 6.04 7.82
C ARG A 74 -10.02 4.92 7.72
N ARG A 75 -10.42 3.69 8.04
CA ARG A 75 -9.50 2.53 8.00
C ARG A 75 -8.96 2.28 6.59
N GLY A 76 -9.83 2.33 5.58
CA GLY A 76 -9.42 2.15 4.18
C GLY A 76 -8.44 3.23 3.71
N LEU A 77 -8.65 4.48 4.13
CA LEU A 77 -7.72 5.58 3.84
C LEU A 77 -6.35 5.37 4.50
N VAL A 78 -6.33 4.97 5.77
CA VAL A 78 -5.09 4.69 6.50
C VAL A 78 -4.31 3.55 5.82
N ASP A 79 -4.97 2.45 5.48
CA ASP A 79 -4.33 1.31 4.82
C ASP A 79 -3.74 1.68 3.45
N ASP A 80 -4.43 2.56 2.72
CA ASP A 80 -3.98 3.10 1.43
C ASP A 80 -2.74 3.98 1.59
N LEU A 81 -2.76 4.93 2.53
CA LEU A 81 -1.62 5.80 2.85
C LEU A 81 -0.40 4.97 3.30
N GLN A 82 -0.60 3.98 4.18
CA GLN A 82 0.48 3.07 4.59
C GLN A 82 1.04 2.26 3.42
N THR A 83 0.20 1.89 2.45
CA THR A 83 0.64 1.17 1.25
C THR A 83 1.52 2.06 0.36
N GLN A 84 1.14 3.32 0.15
CA GLN A 84 1.98 4.27 -0.59
C GLN A 84 3.31 4.53 0.14
N ARG A 85 3.28 4.76 1.45
CA ARG A 85 4.50 4.98 2.25
C ARG A 85 5.47 3.80 2.15
N ARG A 86 4.96 2.56 2.27
CA ARG A 86 5.78 1.35 2.12
C ARG A 86 6.36 1.26 0.71
N ALA A 87 5.57 1.52 -0.33
CA ALA A 87 6.06 1.45 -1.69
C ALA A 87 7.18 2.47 -1.98
N ILE A 88 7.07 3.69 -1.44
CA ILE A 88 8.13 4.69 -1.53
C ILE A 88 9.42 4.17 -0.89
N VAL A 89 9.35 3.59 0.31
CA VAL A 89 10.55 3.15 1.05
C VAL A 89 11.13 1.83 0.50
N ASP A 90 10.26 0.84 0.28
CA ASP A 90 10.66 -0.54 0.04
C ASP A 90 11.00 -0.82 -1.43
N HIS A 91 10.41 -0.06 -2.36
CA HIS A 91 10.59 -0.24 -3.81
C HIS A 91 11.37 0.90 -4.44
N VAL A 92 10.97 2.16 -4.22
CA VAL A 92 11.67 3.31 -4.84
C VAL A 92 12.96 3.63 -4.10
N GLY A 93 12.91 3.73 -2.76
CA GLY A 93 14.05 4.17 -1.94
C GLY A 93 15.28 3.28 -2.01
N LYS A 94 15.11 1.99 -2.36
CA LYS A 94 16.26 1.08 -2.56
C LYS A 94 16.99 1.30 -3.88
N THR A 95 16.32 1.86 -4.88
CA THR A 95 16.88 2.02 -6.25
C THR A 95 17.17 3.48 -6.57
N ASP A 96 16.28 4.39 -6.17
CA ASP A 96 16.42 5.83 -6.34
C ASP A 96 16.00 6.58 -5.05
N PRO A 97 16.96 6.78 -4.12
CA PRO A 97 16.69 7.49 -2.87
C PRO A 97 16.26 8.94 -3.06
N LYS A 98 16.66 9.58 -4.17
CA LYS A 98 16.34 10.99 -4.44
C LYS A 98 14.88 11.11 -4.85
N GLU A 99 14.44 10.29 -5.80
CA GLU A 99 13.03 10.25 -6.21
C GLU A 99 12.13 9.84 -5.02
N ALA A 100 12.57 8.89 -4.19
CA ALA A 100 11.82 8.49 -2.99
C ALA A 100 11.64 9.63 -1.99
N LEU A 101 12.64 10.51 -1.84
CA LEU A 101 12.54 11.71 -1.00
C LEU A 101 11.48 12.68 -1.53
N ASP A 102 11.49 12.95 -2.83
CA ASP A 102 10.52 13.84 -3.48
C ASP A 102 9.08 13.29 -3.37
N LEU A 103 8.91 11.97 -3.54
CA LEU A 103 7.64 11.28 -3.33
C LEU A 103 7.18 11.34 -1.86
N MET A 104 8.09 11.20 -0.89
CA MET A 104 7.74 11.30 0.52
C MET A 104 7.29 12.72 0.90
N TRP A 105 7.92 13.75 0.30
CA TRP A 105 7.47 15.13 0.47
C TRP A 105 6.05 15.33 -0.06
N SER A 106 5.78 14.80 -1.26
CA SER A 106 4.44 14.81 -1.87
C SER A 106 3.41 14.05 -1.00
N PHE A 107 3.82 12.94 -0.40
CA PHE A 107 2.98 12.18 0.53
C PHE A 107 2.66 13.00 1.80
N MET A 108 3.65 13.65 2.42
CA MET A 108 3.43 14.51 3.59
C MET A 108 2.53 15.71 3.27
N ALA A 109 2.63 16.27 2.06
CA ALA A 109 1.78 17.36 1.61
C ALA A 109 0.28 16.99 1.55
N LEU A 110 -0.08 15.70 1.57
CA LEU A 110 -1.47 15.26 1.68
C LEU A 110 -2.11 15.60 3.03
N ALA A 111 -1.32 15.82 4.09
CA ALA A 111 -1.82 15.97 5.45
C ALA A 111 -2.87 17.09 5.55
N SER A 112 -2.58 18.27 5.00
CA SER A 112 -3.50 19.42 5.04
C SER A 112 -4.84 19.10 4.35
N LEU A 113 -4.79 18.53 3.15
CA LEU A 113 -5.97 18.16 2.37
C LEU A 113 -6.79 17.06 3.05
N VAL A 114 -6.13 16.07 3.65
CA VAL A 114 -6.82 14.99 4.37
C VAL A 114 -7.46 15.52 5.67
N PHE A 115 -6.77 16.39 6.42
CA PHE A 115 -7.33 16.95 7.66
C PHE A 115 -8.55 17.84 7.39
N THR A 116 -8.58 18.60 6.29
CA THR A 116 -9.75 19.45 5.95
C THR A 116 -11.05 18.70 5.73
N ARG A 117 -11.01 17.37 5.58
CA ARG A 117 -12.17 16.52 5.27
C ARG A 117 -12.40 15.43 6.33
N CYS A 118 -11.66 15.45 7.44
CA CYS A 118 -11.92 14.56 8.57
C CYS A 118 -12.96 15.22 9.48
N ASP A 119 -13.95 14.44 9.93
CA ASP A 119 -14.79 14.89 11.05
C ASP A 119 -14.00 14.84 12.34
N ASP A 120 -13.99 15.95 13.08
CA ASP A 120 -13.62 15.97 14.50
C ASP A 120 -14.84 16.23 15.40
N SER A 121 -16.05 16.23 14.83
CA SER A 121 -17.30 16.25 15.60
C SER A 121 -17.47 14.91 16.31
N SER A 122 -17.29 14.91 17.63
CA SER A 122 -17.69 13.80 18.53
C SER A 122 -18.97 14.17 19.27
#